data_AF-A0A4Y1ZSZ3-F1
#
_entry.id   AF-A0A4Y1ZSZ3-F1
#
_cell.length_a   1.000
_cell.length_b   1.000
_cell.length_c   1.000
_cell.angle_alpha   90.00
_cell.angle_beta   90.00
_cell.angle_gamma   90.00
#
_symmetry.space_group_name_H-M   'P 1'
#
loop_
_entity.id
_entity.type
_entity.pdbx_description
1 polymer ?
#
loop_
_entity_poly.entity_id
_entity_poly.type
_entity_poly.pdbx_seq_one_letter_code
_entity_poly.pdbx_strand_id
1 'polypeptide(L)'
;KAESDLAFNLQAAKTRQKIKEEQMQVKVIERAQEIQVQEQEILRKEKELEATVRRPAEAEKYRLEKLAEANRNRVIMEAEAEAEAIRLRGEAEAFAIEAKAKAEAEQMAKKADAFKEYREAAMVDMVLDTLPKIAAEVAAPLTQCNRVVMVSDGKSDVGAGRLTGEVLDIIAQVPHVVTKLTGVNITNVSYIFNTKLIKQKLE
;
A
#
# COMPACT_ATOMS: atom_id res chain seq x y z
N LYS A 1 -63.40 105.12 -30.59
CA LYS A 1 -64.04 103.98 -29.88
C LYS A 1 -63.29 102.67 -30.13
N ALA A 2 -63.08 102.25 -31.40
CA ALA A 2 -62.36 101.02 -31.74
C ALA A 2 -60.95 100.87 -31.13
N GLU A 3 -60.14 101.93 -31.07
CA GLU A 3 -58.79 101.87 -30.45
C GLU A 3 -58.81 101.63 -28.93
N SER A 4 -59.84 102.12 -28.24
CA SER A 4 -60.03 101.91 -26.80
C SER A 4 -60.43 100.47 -26.49
N ASP A 5 -61.30 99.89 -27.34
CA ASP A 5 -61.72 98.50 -27.21
C ASP A 5 -60.54 97.54 -27.49
N LEU A 6 -59.68 97.89 -28.44
CA LEU A 6 -58.46 97.13 -28.75
C LEU A 6 -57.42 97.19 -27.61
N ALA A 7 -57.23 98.38 -27.02
CA ALA A 7 -56.34 98.57 -25.88
C ALA A 7 -56.81 97.81 -24.62
N PHE A 8 -58.11 97.80 -24.36
CA PHE A 8 -58.70 97.03 -23.25
C PHE A 8 -58.49 95.52 -23.43
N ASN A 9 -58.70 95.01 -24.65
CA ASN A 9 -58.48 93.60 -24.98
C ASN A 9 -57.00 93.20 -24.87
N LEU A 10 -56.07 94.07 -25.30
CA LEU A 10 -54.63 93.82 -25.15
C LEU A 10 -54.23 93.78 -23.67
N GLN A 11 -54.74 94.71 -22.86
CA GLN A 11 -54.47 94.73 -21.42
C GLN A 11 -55.07 93.51 -20.73
N ALA A 12 -56.28 93.10 -21.09
CA ALA A 12 -56.91 91.88 -20.57
C ALA A 12 -56.11 90.61 -20.95
N ALA A 13 -55.56 90.54 -22.16
CA ALA A 13 -54.71 89.44 -22.61
C ALA A 13 -53.35 89.40 -21.86
N LYS A 14 -52.71 90.55 -21.65
CA LYS A 14 -51.48 90.67 -20.85
C LYS A 14 -51.70 90.25 -19.40
N THR A 15 -52.80 90.68 -18.78
CA THR A 15 -53.16 90.27 -17.41
C THR A 15 -53.43 88.77 -17.33
N ARG A 16 -54.14 88.18 -18.32
CA ARG A 16 -54.35 86.72 -18.40
C ARG A 16 -53.05 85.94 -18.59
N GLN A 17 -52.09 86.46 -19.36
CA GLN A 17 -50.75 85.86 -19.50
C GLN A 17 -50.00 85.84 -18.17
N LYS A 18 -49.96 86.98 -17.45
CA LYS A 18 -49.34 87.05 -16.12
C LYS A 18 -49.98 86.10 -15.11
N ILE A 19 -51.32 86.04 -15.08
CA ILE A 19 -52.04 85.08 -14.22
C ILE A 19 -51.65 83.64 -14.57
N LYS A 20 -51.53 83.30 -15.86
CA LYS A 20 -51.10 81.95 -16.28
C LYS A 20 -49.64 81.65 -15.93
N GLU A 21 -48.74 82.63 -16.02
CA GLU A 21 -47.34 82.48 -15.59
C GLU A 21 -47.24 82.24 -14.09
N GLU A 22 -47.94 83.04 -13.29
CA GLU A 22 -48.00 82.87 -11.83
C GLU A 22 -48.61 81.50 -11.46
N GLN A 23 -49.69 81.09 -12.14
CA GLN A 23 -50.28 79.75 -11.98
C GLN A 23 -49.30 78.63 -12.35
N MET A 24 -48.51 78.80 -13.42
CA MET A 24 -47.47 77.84 -13.77
C MET A 24 -46.36 77.79 -12.72
N GLN A 25 -45.93 78.94 -12.17
CA GLN A 25 -44.93 78.97 -11.10
C GLN A 25 -45.42 78.26 -9.84
N VAL A 26 -46.66 78.51 -9.41
CA VAL A 26 -47.27 77.77 -8.29
C VAL A 26 -47.25 76.27 -8.56
N LYS A 27 -47.63 75.84 -9.76
CA LYS A 27 -47.63 74.42 -10.14
C LYS A 27 -46.23 73.80 -10.16
N VAL A 28 -45.20 74.54 -10.58
CA VAL A 28 -43.81 74.07 -10.55
C VAL A 28 -43.32 73.91 -9.10
N ILE A 29 -43.66 74.86 -8.22
CA ILE A 29 -43.30 74.81 -6.80
C ILE A 29 -44.01 73.64 -6.11
N GLU A 30 -45.31 73.45 -6.34
CA GLU A 30 -46.06 72.31 -5.82
C GLU A 30 -45.45 70.99 -6.28
N ARG A 31 -45.16 70.85 -7.57
CA ARG A 31 -44.50 69.66 -8.13
C ARG A 31 -43.12 69.41 -7.52
N ALA A 32 -42.32 70.47 -7.33
CA ALA A 32 -41.01 70.35 -6.71
C ALA A 32 -41.11 69.91 -5.23
N GLN A 33 -42.10 70.45 -4.50
CA GLN A 33 -42.39 70.05 -3.12
C GLN A 33 -42.85 68.59 -3.05
N GLU A 34 -43.71 68.15 -3.98
CA GLU A 34 -44.14 66.75 -4.10
C GLU A 34 -42.96 65.82 -4.36
N ILE A 35 -42.07 66.15 -5.29
CA ILE A 35 -40.85 65.38 -5.59
C ILE A 35 -39.97 65.29 -4.33
N GLN A 36 -39.78 66.40 -3.62
CA GLN A 36 -38.96 66.41 -2.41
C GLN A 36 -39.56 65.52 -1.31
N VAL A 37 -40.88 65.55 -1.11
CA VAL A 37 -41.56 64.67 -0.15
C VAL A 37 -41.40 63.20 -0.57
N GLN A 38 -41.58 62.89 -1.87
CA GLN A 38 -41.40 61.53 -2.38
C GLN A 38 -39.96 61.04 -2.21
N GLU A 39 -38.95 61.86 -2.48
CA GLU A 39 -37.54 61.50 -2.24
C GLU A 39 -37.27 61.18 -0.77
N GLN A 40 -37.83 61.98 0.16
CA GLN A 40 -37.70 61.70 1.59
C GLN A 40 -38.40 60.42 2.02
N GLU A 41 -39.57 60.11 1.44
CA GLU A 41 -40.27 58.85 1.67
C GLU A 41 -39.49 57.65 1.13
N ILE A 42 -38.91 57.77 -0.07
CA ILE A 42 -38.05 56.73 -0.66
C ILE A 42 -36.84 56.49 0.25
N LEU A 43 -36.16 57.54 0.71
CA LEU A 43 -35.01 57.43 1.60
C LEU A 43 -35.37 56.80 2.95
N ARG A 44 -36.53 57.13 3.54
CA ARG A 44 -37.01 56.43 4.75
C ARG A 44 -37.24 54.96 4.48
N LYS A 45 -37.93 54.64 3.38
CA LYS A 45 -38.30 53.27 3.02
C LYS A 45 -37.07 52.43 2.70
N GLU A 46 -36.08 53.00 2.03
CA GLU A 46 -34.79 52.36 1.77
C GLU A 46 -34.06 52.03 3.08
N LYS A 47 -33.98 52.98 4.02
CA LYS A 47 -33.37 52.74 5.34
C LYS A 47 -34.11 51.69 6.15
N GLU A 48 -35.45 51.66 6.05
CA GLU A 48 -36.26 50.64 6.70
C GLU A 48 -36.02 49.26 6.09
N LEU A 49 -35.98 49.14 4.77
CA LEU A 49 -35.66 47.89 4.07
C LEU A 49 -34.22 47.42 4.33
N GLU A 50 -33.28 48.36 4.41
CA GLU A 50 -31.90 48.07 4.78
C GLU A 50 -31.83 47.48 6.20
N ALA A 51 -32.53 48.09 7.16
CA ALA A 51 -32.58 47.62 8.54
C ALA A 51 -33.33 46.28 8.71
N THR A 52 -34.46 46.11 8.04
CA THR A 52 -35.38 44.98 8.25
C THR A 52 -35.12 43.78 7.35
N VAL A 53 -34.53 43.99 6.17
CA VAL A 53 -34.34 42.93 5.18
C VAL A 53 -32.85 42.68 4.93
N ARG A 54 -32.09 43.72 4.55
CA ARG A 54 -30.69 43.54 4.13
C ARG A 54 -29.79 43.14 5.30
N ARG A 55 -29.83 43.87 6.41
CA ARG A 55 -29.02 43.58 7.60
C ARG A 55 -29.25 42.18 8.20
N PRO A 56 -30.49 41.71 8.40
CA PRO A 56 -30.70 40.34 8.88
C PRO A 56 -30.34 39.28 7.83
N ALA A 57 -30.58 39.53 6.54
CA ALA A 57 -30.17 38.61 5.48
C ALA A 57 -28.64 38.46 5.40
N GLU A 58 -27.90 39.56 5.57
CA GLU A 58 -26.43 39.54 5.63
C GLU A 58 -25.92 38.82 6.88
N ALA A 59 -26.54 39.04 8.04
CA ALA A 59 -26.20 38.32 9.27
C ALA A 59 -26.44 36.81 9.12
N GLU A 60 -27.56 36.41 8.52
CA GLU A 60 -27.87 34.99 8.30
C GLU A 60 -26.94 34.36 7.26
N LYS A 61 -26.65 35.07 6.17
CA LYS A 61 -25.66 34.64 5.18
C LYS A 61 -24.29 34.43 5.82
N TYR A 62 -23.82 35.39 6.61
CA TYR A 62 -22.54 35.29 7.31
C TYR A 62 -22.52 34.12 8.29
N ARG A 63 -23.60 33.93 9.06
CA ARG A 63 -23.75 32.78 9.97
C ARG A 63 -23.70 31.46 9.22
N LEU A 64 -24.40 31.34 8.10
CA LEU A 64 -24.45 30.13 7.29
C LEU A 64 -23.10 29.83 6.62
N GLU A 65 -22.44 30.85 6.07
CA GLU A 65 -21.10 30.73 5.50
C GLU A 65 -20.09 30.26 6.56
N LYS A 66 -20.13 30.83 7.76
CA LYS A 66 -19.25 30.41 8.86
C LYS A 66 -19.55 29.01 9.36
N LEU A 67 -20.83 28.61 9.41
CA LEU A 67 -21.20 27.25 9.75
C LEU A 67 -20.74 26.26 8.68
N ALA A 68 -20.88 26.60 7.40
CA ALA A 68 -20.43 25.77 6.29
C ALA A 68 -18.90 25.65 6.27
N GLU A 69 -18.18 26.74 6.52
CA GLU A 69 -16.72 26.77 6.66
C GLU A 69 -16.27 25.89 7.84
N ALA A 70 -16.92 26.03 9.00
CA ALA A 70 -16.63 25.20 10.17
C ALA A 70 -16.88 23.71 9.88
N ASN A 71 -17.99 23.37 9.21
CA ASN A 71 -18.29 21.99 8.83
C ASN A 71 -17.27 21.43 7.83
N ARG A 72 -16.86 22.21 6.82
CA ARG A 72 -15.82 21.80 5.87
C ARG A 72 -14.51 21.52 6.60
N ASN A 73 -14.09 22.43 7.47
CA ASN A 73 -12.86 22.26 8.25
C ASN A 73 -12.95 21.04 9.16
N ARG A 74 -14.10 20.80 9.81
CA ARG A 74 -14.31 19.60 10.62
C ARG A 74 -14.15 18.32 9.80
N VAL A 75 -14.80 18.24 8.64
CA VAL A 75 -14.71 17.06 7.76
C VAL A 75 -13.29 16.83 7.26
N ILE A 76 -12.57 17.89 6.91
CA ILE A 76 -11.16 17.80 6.49
C ILE A 76 -10.30 17.28 7.64
N MET A 77 -10.44 17.86 8.84
CA MET A 77 -9.68 17.42 10.02
C MET A 77 -10.01 15.99 10.41
N GLU A 78 -11.27 15.58 10.35
CA GLU A 78 -11.69 14.18 10.59
C GLU A 78 -11.07 13.24 9.56
N ALA A 79 -11.12 13.59 8.26
CA ALA A 79 -10.52 12.78 7.21
C ALA A 79 -8.99 12.70 7.32
N GLU A 80 -8.32 13.79 7.67
CA GLU A 80 -6.88 13.82 7.92
C GLU A 80 -6.50 12.96 9.13
N ALA A 81 -7.26 13.07 10.22
CA ALA A 81 -7.05 12.26 11.43
C ALA A 81 -7.28 10.77 11.16
N GLU A 82 -8.30 10.41 10.38
CA GLU A 82 -8.56 9.02 9.97
C GLU A 82 -7.44 8.49 9.07
N ALA A 83 -6.98 9.28 8.10
CA ALA A 83 -5.88 8.90 7.22
C ALA A 83 -4.58 8.69 8.00
N GLU A 84 -4.28 9.57 8.95
CA GLU A 84 -3.11 9.44 9.81
C GLU A 84 -3.23 8.22 10.74
N ALA A 85 -4.41 7.96 11.31
CA ALA A 85 -4.65 6.78 12.13
C ALA A 85 -4.47 5.48 11.34
N ILE A 86 -4.95 5.42 10.09
CA ILE A 86 -4.77 4.27 9.20
C ILE A 86 -3.28 4.09 8.87
N ARG A 87 -2.57 5.18 8.54
CA ARG A 87 -1.14 5.12 8.26
C ARG A 87 -0.35 4.59 9.46
N LEU A 88 -0.61 5.12 10.66
CA LEU A 88 0.07 4.69 11.88
C LEU A 88 -0.23 3.22 12.22
N ARG A 89 -1.48 2.77 12.05
CA ARG A 89 -1.84 1.35 12.22
C ARG A 89 -1.15 0.49 11.17
N GLY A 90 -1.13 0.90 9.91
CA GLY A 90 -0.47 0.18 8.82
C GLY A 90 1.03 0.06 9.04
N GLU A 91 1.70 1.12 9.50
CA GLU A 91 3.11 1.10 9.86
C GLU A 91 3.38 0.18 11.06
N ALA A 92 2.54 0.24 12.10
CA ALA A 92 2.67 -0.64 13.26
C ALA A 92 2.44 -2.12 12.90
N GLU A 93 1.44 -2.42 12.07
CA GLU A 93 1.16 -3.77 11.57
C GLU A 93 2.30 -4.29 10.67
N ALA A 94 2.79 -3.46 9.75
CA ALA A 94 3.92 -3.81 8.89
C ALA A 94 5.16 -4.14 9.73
N PHE A 95 5.49 -3.30 10.72
CA PHE A 95 6.61 -3.54 11.63
C PHE A 95 6.42 -4.84 12.44
N ALA A 96 5.20 -5.09 12.93
CA ALA A 96 4.90 -6.31 13.67
C ALA A 96 5.04 -7.57 12.78
N ILE A 97 4.58 -7.51 11.53
CA ILE A 97 4.71 -8.60 10.55
C ILE A 97 6.17 -8.81 10.19
N GLU A 98 6.93 -7.75 9.92
CA GLU A 98 8.35 -7.84 9.60
C GLU A 98 9.15 -8.46 10.76
N ALA A 99 8.88 -8.02 11.99
CA ALA A 99 9.51 -8.58 13.18
C ALA A 99 9.19 -10.07 13.37
N LYS A 100 7.92 -10.47 13.16
CA LYS A 100 7.51 -11.88 13.21
C LYS A 100 8.16 -12.70 12.09
N ALA A 101 8.13 -12.22 10.86
CA ALA A 101 8.71 -12.88 9.70
C ALA A 101 10.23 -13.05 9.86
N LYS A 102 10.93 -12.04 10.40
CA LYS A 102 12.35 -12.13 10.72
C LYS A 102 12.63 -13.16 11.81
N ALA A 103 11.83 -13.16 12.88
CA ALA A 103 11.97 -14.16 13.94
C ALA A 103 11.71 -15.59 13.42
N GLU A 104 10.70 -15.78 12.57
CA GLU A 104 10.41 -17.06 11.93
C GLU A 104 11.51 -17.50 10.96
N ALA A 105 12.05 -16.58 10.17
CA ALA A 105 13.18 -16.85 9.27
C ALA A 105 14.43 -17.25 10.05
N GLU A 106 14.75 -16.56 11.15
CA GLU A 106 15.87 -16.92 12.02
C GLU A 106 15.66 -18.28 12.70
N GLN A 107 14.43 -18.58 13.15
CA GLN A 107 14.10 -19.88 13.70
C GLN A 107 14.22 -21.00 12.66
N MET A 108 13.74 -20.76 11.44
CA MET A 108 13.83 -21.73 10.35
C MET A 108 15.28 -21.94 9.91
N ALA A 109 16.10 -20.89 9.87
CA ALA A 109 17.53 -20.99 9.61
C ALA A 109 18.23 -21.86 10.67
N LYS A 110 17.99 -21.58 11.96
CA LYS A 110 18.54 -22.38 13.06
C LYS A 110 18.08 -23.84 13.02
N LYS A 111 16.80 -24.08 12.72
CA LYS A 111 16.28 -25.45 12.51
C LYS A 111 16.96 -26.11 11.32
N ALA A 112 17.11 -25.42 10.19
CA ALA A 112 17.76 -25.95 9.01
C ALA A 112 19.24 -26.29 9.26
N ASP A 113 19.95 -25.46 10.02
CA ASP A 113 21.34 -25.72 10.39
C ASP A 113 21.45 -26.91 11.36
N ALA A 114 20.57 -27.00 12.36
CA ALA A 114 20.46 -28.20 13.19
C ALA A 114 20.15 -29.44 12.35
N PHE A 115 19.21 -29.37 11.40
CA PHE A 115 18.89 -30.48 10.50
C PHE A 115 20.01 -30.86 9.53
N LYS A 116 20.97 -29.98 9.23
CA LYS A 116 22.17 -30.35 8.46
C LYS A 116 23.10 -31.20 9.31
N GLU A 117 23.37 -30.76 10.54
CA GLU A 117 24.18 -31.52 11.50
C GLU A 117 23.52 -32.86 11.85
N TYR A 118 22.20 -32.86 12.10
CA TYR A 118 21.44 -34.09 12.31
C TYR A 118 21.33 -34.95 11.04
N ARG A 119 21.34 -34.38 9.83
CA ARG A 119 21.38 -35.18 8.59
C ARG A 119 22.69 -35.93 8.45
N GLU A 120 23.82 -35.29 8.76
CA GLU A 120 25.12 -35.96 8.73
C GLU A 120 25.16 -37.11 9.74
N ALA A 121 24.67 -36.90 10.97
CA ALA A 121 24.61 -37.95 11.99
C ALA A 121 23.59 -39.07 11.67
N ALA A 122 22.37 -38.71 11.25
CA ALA A 122 21.31 -39.67 10.93
C ALA A 122 21.57 -40.45 9.64
N MET A 123 22.31 -39.88 8.68
CA MET A 123 22.72 -40.60 7.48
C MET A 123 23.76 -41.66 7.80
N VAL A 124 24.68 -41.41 8.73
CA VAL A 124 25.63 -42.42 9.22
C VAL A 124 24.89 -43.56 9.93
N ASP A 125 23.92 -43.24 10.78
CA ASP A 125 23.14 -44.24 11.53
C ASP A 125 22.27 -45.10 10.60
N MET A 126 21.56 -44.48 9.65
CA MET A 126 20.77 -45.20 8.65
C MET A 126 21.65 -46.05 7.70
N VAL A 127 22.85 -45.59 7.35
CA VAL A 127 23.80 -46.39 6.57
C VAL A 127 24.31 -47.57 7.39
N LEU A 128 24.65 -47.39 8.67
CA LEU A 128 25.04 -48.49 9.57
C LEU A 128 23.95 -49.56 9.71
N ASP A 129 22.68 -49.17 9.73
CA ASP A 129 21.54 -50.10 9.78
C ASP A 129 21.23 -50.79 8.45
N THR A 130 21.50 -50.12 7.33
CA THR A 130 21.21 -50.65 5.98
C THR A 130 22.38 -51.44 5.40
N LEU A 131 23.60 -51.21 5.88
CA LEU A 131 24.82 -51.92 5.47
C LEU A 131 24.71 -53.45 5.64
N PRO A 132 24.22 -53.99 6.78
CA PRO A 132 24.04 -55.43 6.95
C PRO A 132 23.03 -56.04 5.95
N LYS A 133 21.97 -55.29 5.61
CA LYS A 133 20.94 -55.76 4.65
C LYS A 133 21.49 -55.82 3.23
N ILE A 134 22.25 -54.80 2.83
CA ILE A 134 22.92 -54.78 1.52
C ILE A 134 23.98 -55.89 1.46
N ALA A 135 24.78 -56.06 2.52
CA ALA A 135 25.76 -57.15 2.59
C ALA A 135 25.10 -58.54 2.50
N ALA A 136 23.94 -58.73 3.15
CA ALA A 136 23.16 -59.96 3.07
C ALA A 136 22.60 -60.21 1.66
N GLU A 137 22.08 -59.19 0.98
CA GLU A 137 21.57 -59.33 -0.39
C GLU A 137 22.67 -59.55 -1.43
N VAL A 138 23.85 -58.95 -1.24
CA VAL A 138 25.02 -59.22 -2.08
C VAL A 138 25.59 -60.63 -1.82
N ALA A 139 25.42 -61.16 -0.60
CA ALA A 139 25.80 -62.52 -0.25
C ALA A 139 24.75 -63.59 -0.62
N ALA A 140 23.51 -63.20 -0.94
CA ALA A 140 22.44 -64.13 -1.31
C ALA A 140 22.77 -64.95 -2.58
N PRO A 141 23.32 -64.37 -3.66
CA PRO A 141 23.79 -65.13 -4.82
C PRO A 141 24.92 -66.12 -4.50
N LEU A 142 25.84 -65.76 -3.59
CA LEU A 142 26.92 -66.65 -3.16
C LEU A 142 26.39 -67.85 -2.37
N THR A 143 25.34 -67.65 -1.58
CA THR A 143 24.70 -68.72 -0.79
C THR A 143 23.93 -69.70 -1.69
N GLN A 144 23.41 -69.26 -2.84
CA GLN A 144 22.73 -70.12 -3.82
C GLN A 144 23.69 -70.89 -4.74
N CYS A 145 24.99 -70.58 -4.75
CA CYS A 145 25.98 -71.30 -5.54
C CYS A 145 26.50 -72.54 -4.80
N ASN A 146 25.89 -73.71 -5.04
CA ASN A 146 26.31 -74.99 -4.42
C ASN A 146 27.71 -75.48 -4.84
N ARG A 147 28.24 -75.01 -5.99
CA ARG A 147 29.57 -75.40 -6.49
C ARG A 147 30.16 -74.32 -7.40
N VAL A 148 31.17 -73.62 -6.92
CA VAL A 148 31.95 -72.67 -7.72
C VAL A 148 33.16 -73.41 -8.29
N VAL A 149 33.22 -73.59 -9.61
CA VAL A 149 34.39 -74.17 -10.29
C VAL A 149 35.24 -73.02 -10.82
N MET A 150 36.29 -72.66 -10.09
CA MET A 150 37.22 -71.61 -10.46
C MET A 150 38.28 -72.19 -11.41
N VAL A 151 38.22 -71.82 -12.69
CA VAL A 151 39.24 -72.19 -13.68
C VAL A 151 40.38 -71.18 -13.58
N SER A 152 41.44 -71.57 -12.88
CA SER A 152 42.62 -70.72 -12.67
C SER A 152 43.64 -70.97 -13.78
N ASP A 153 43.89 -69.97 -14.63
CA ASP A 153 45.02 -69.97 -15.56
C ASP A 153 46.29 -69.51 -14.82
N GLY A 154 46.82 -70.41 -13.98
CA GLY A 154 48.22 -70.55 -13.51
C GLY A 154 49.09 -69.35 -13.09
N LYS A 155 48.62 -68.09 -13.09
CA LYS A 155 49.47 -66.90 -12.95
C LYS A 155 48.96 -65.83 -12.00
N SER A 156 48.07 -66.19 -11.07
CA SER A 156 47.66 -65.29 -9.98
C SER A 156 47.11 -66.07 -8.78
N ASP A 157 47.12 -65.46 -7.60
CA ASP A 157 46.66 -66.05 -6.33
C ASP A 157 45.33 -66.80 -6.48
N VAL A 158 45.38 -68.09 -6.15
CA VAL A 158 44.30 -69.06 -6.32
C VAL A 158 43.48 -69.12 -5.03
N GLY A 159 42.17 -68.89 -5.11
CA GLY A 159 41.23 -69.21 -4.04
C GLY A 159 40.17 -68.13 -3.75
N ALA A 160 39.40 -68.38 -2.69
CA ALA A 160 38.27 -67.56 -2.23
C ALA A 160 38.60 -66.07 -2.08
N GLY A 161 39.88 -65.70 -1.89
CA GLY A 161 40.38 -64.33 -1.85
C GLY A 161 40.08 -63.50 -3.10
N ARG A 162 40.11 -64.10 -4.31
CA ARG A 162 39.73 -63.42 -5.56
C ARG A 162 38.22 -63.18 -5.68
N LEU A 163 37.40 -64.13 -5.24
CA LEU A 163 35.93 -63.96 -5.23
C LEU A 163 35.51 -62.90 -4.20
N THR A 164 36.10 -62.94 -3.00
CA THR A 164 35.86 -61.89 -2.00
C THR A 164 36.41 -60.54 -2.45
N GLY A 165 37.54 -60.51 -3.16
CA GLY A 165 38.11 -59.30 -3.76
C GLY A 165 37.22 -58.72 -4.85
N GLU A 166 36.73 -59.53 -5.80
CA GLU A 166 35.81 -59.09 -6.85
C GLU A 166 34.48 -58.61 -6.28
N VAL A 167 33.96 -59.23 -5.22
CA VAL A 167 32.76 -58.76 -4.53
C VAL A 167 33.02 -57.44 -3.80
N LEU A 168 34.17 -57.28 -3.16
CA LEU A 168 34.57 -56.01 -2.55
C LEU A 168 34.78 -54.91 -3.62
N ASP A 169 35.33 -55.24 -4.78
CA ASP A 169 35.50 -54.32 -5.91
C ASP A 169 34.14 -53.91 -6.50
N ILE A 170 33.20 -54.85 -6.64
CA ILE A 170 31.82 -54.54 -7.06
C ILE A 170 31.16 -53.61 -6.04
N ILE A 171 31.28 -53.89 -4.74
CA ILE A 171 30.76 -53.03 -3.67
C ILE A 171 31.42 -51.65 -3.71
N ALA A 172 32.73 -51.57 -3.97
CA ALA A 172 33.45 -50.31 -4.12
C ALA A 172 33.02 -49.52 -5.36
N GLN A 173 32.51 -50.19 -6.40
CA GLN A 173 32.10 -49.57 -7.66
C GLN A 173 30.60 -49.22 -7.70
N VAL A 174 29.77 -49.81 -6.84
CA VAL A 174 28.34 -49.46 -6.67
C VAL A 174 28.11 -47.96 -6.41
N PRO A 175 28.87 -47.26 -5.54
CA PRO A 175 28.74 -45.81 -5.35
C PRO A 175 28.94 -45.01 -6.65
N HIS A 176 29.86 -45.43 -7.52
CA HIS A 176 30.12 -44.77 -8.80
C HIS A 176 28.99 -44.96 -9.81
N VAL A 177 28.32 -46.12 -9.80
CA VAL A 177 27.18 -46.41 -10.68
C VAL A 177 25.93 -45.64 -10.23
N VAL A 178 25.68 -45.59 -8.91
CA VAL A 178 24.57 -44.83 -8.32
C VAL A 178 24.74 -43.32 -8.57
N THR A 179 25.97 -42.82 -8.46
CA THR A 179 26.30 -41.41 -8.76
C THR A 179 26.02 -41.05 -10.22
N LYS A 180 26.36 -41.95 -11.17
CA LYS A 180 26.12 -41.73 -12.61
C LYS A 180 24.64 -41.78 -13.01
N LEU A 181 23.82 -42.57 -12.31
CA LEU A 181 22.40 -42.74 -12.63
C LEU A 181 21.48 -41.72 -11.92
N THR A 182 21.83 -41.29 -10.71
CA THR A 182 20.99 -40.37 -9.91
C THR A 182 21.48 -38.93 -9.93
N GLY A 183 22.67 -38.67 -10.49
CA GLY A 183 23.28 -37.33 -10.54
C GLY A 183 23.76 -36.80 -9.18
N VAL A 184 23.61 -37.58 -8.10
CA VAL A 184 24.04 -37.22 -6.75
C VAL A 184 25.44 -37.78 -6.50
N ASN A 185 26.45 -36.91 -6.48
CA ASN A 185 27.83 -37.25 -6.13
C ASN A 185 27.98 -37.45 -4.62
N ILE A 186 27.96 -38.71 -4.17
CA ILE A 186 28.28 -39.07 -2.77
C ILE A 186 29.79 -38.86 -2.49
N THR A 187 30.64 -38.82 -3.53
CA THR A 187 32.08 -38.58 -3.43
C THR A 187 32.45 -37.19 -2.90
N ASN A 188 31.55 -36.20 -2.98
CA ASN A 188 31.79 -34.87 -2.40
C ASN A 188 31.66 -34.82 -0.88
N VAL A 189 31.11 -35.85 -0.24
CA VAL A 189 31.08 -35.94 1.23
C VAL A 189 32.49 -36.25 1.79
N SER A 190 33.33 -36.97 1.04
CA SER A 190 34.69 -37.33 1.50
C SER A 190 35.67 -36.15 1.50
N TYR A 191 35.58 -35.22 0.53
CA TYR A 191 36.46 -34.04 0.48
C TYR A 191 36.16 -33.01 1.59
N ILE A 192 34.93 -32.95 2.11
CA ILE A 192 34.59 -32.07 3.24
C ILE A 192 35.19 -32.62 4.55
N PHE A 193 35.22 -33.95 4.72
CA PHE A 193 35.77 -34.60 5.91
C PHE A 193 37.27 -34.32 6.11
N ASN A 194 38.08 -34.41 5.06
CA ASN A 194 39.54 -34.25 5.18
C ASN A 194 39.95 -32.78 5.43
N THR A 195 39.21 -31.83 4.85
CA THR A 195 39.52 -30.39 4.98
C THR A 195 39.09 -29.80 6.33
N LYS A 196 37.99 -30.30 6.94
CA LYS A 196 37.57 -29.89 8.30
C LYS A 196 38.49 -30.47 9.38
N LEU A 197 38.97 -31.72 9.23
CA LEU A 197 39.88 -32.35 10.20
C LEU A 197 41.25 -31.67 10.28
N ILE A 198 41.74 -31.10 9.18
CA ILE A 198 43.03 -30.38 9.16
C ILE A 198 42.91 -29.00 9.83
N LYS A 199 41.78 -28.30 9.68
CA LYS A 199 41.56 -27.00 10.35
C LYS A 199 41.36 -27.14 11.86
N GLN A 200 40.71 -28.20 12.33
CA GLN A 200 40.45 -28.41 13.75
C GLN A 200 41.67 -28.89 14.57
N LYS A 201 42.77 -29.26 13.90
CA LYS A 201 44.04 -29.67 14.53
C LYS A 201 45.08 -28.55 14.59
N LEU A 202 44.77 -27.36 14.07
CA LEU A 202 45.71 -26.23 13.91
C LEU A 202 45.27 -24.96 14.66
N GLU A 203 44.18 -25.03 15.44
CA GLU A 203 43.81 -24.09 16.52
C GLU A 203 43.85 -24.84 17.86
#